data_AF-A0A514X151-F1
#
_entry.id   AF-A0A514X151-F1
#
_cell.length_a   1.000
_cell.length_b   1.000
_cell.length_c   1.000
_cell.angle_alpha   90.00
_cell.angle_beta   90.00
_cell.angle_gamma   90.00
#
_symmetry.space_group_name_H-M   'P 1'
#
loop_
_entity.id
_entity.type
_entity.pdbx_description
1 polymer ?
#
loop_
_entity_poly.entity_id
_entity_poly.type
_entity_poly.pdbx_seq_one_letter_code
_entity_poly.pdbx_strand_id
1 'polypeptide(L)'
;MIILFSISMLGQALIHRTLLRISQEFAISQHTFRSLMILNAVLVSFLAISFHSSPISLWLFIGIILITLKFFPGILRFFMMRTLSSALIPLLDSVILGLQSGKSFRFALHAAIENQNGWRRNQLREIYNFIITSDAVHSAKSALLKDLQAELAEIDRSNARTIDQVKALRRNLKLRENFRRRSGQVTQQIKMQAIIVTALFSALLSFVIVQFGFFQHRFLILASFFIFMIGLFWIFNVGRKMKWKV
;
A
#
# COMPACT_ATOMS: atom_id res chain seq x y z
N MET A 1 4.65 -22.07 -35.40
CA MET A 1 5.77 -21.40 -34.70
C MET A 1 5.75 -19.88 -34.81
N ILE A 2 5.54 -19.29 -36.00
CA ILE A 2 5.55 -17.82 -36.20
C ILE A 2 4.56 -17.08 -35.27
N ILE A 3 3.32 -17.58 -35.16
CA ILE A 3 2.28 -16.98 -34.30
C ILE A 3 2.71 -16.93 -32.82
N LEU A 4 3.30 -18.02 -32.31
CA LEU A 4 3.80 -18.11 -30.92
C LEU A 4 4.94 -17.13 -30.67
N PHE A 5 5.84 -16.98 -31.63
CA PHE A 5 6.95 -16.03 -31.57
C PHE A 5 6.45 -14.58 -31.55
N SER A 6 5.49 -14.24 -32.41
CA SER A 6 4.86 -12.91 -32.43
C SER A 6 4.15 -12.59 -31.11
N ILE A 7 3.45 -13.56 -30.52
CA ILE A 7 2.77 -13.39 -29.22
C ILE A 7 3.79 -13.15 -28.10
N SER A 8 4.88 -13.92 -28.08
CA SER A 8 5.96 -13.76 -27.08
C SER A 8 6.64 -12.39 -27.18
N MET A 9 6.98 -11.95 -28.40
CA MET A 9 7.56 -10.62 -28.68
C MET A 9 6.64 -9.49 -28.21
N LEU A 10 5.35 -9.58 -28.51
CA LEU A 10 4.37 -8.56 -28.12
C LEU A 10 4.19 -8.53 -26.59
N GLY A 11 4.12 -9.70 -25.95
CA GLY A 11 4.07 -9.81 -24.48
C GLY A 11 5.30 -9.17 -23.82
N GLN A 12 6.50 -9.46 -24.32
CA GLN A 12 7.74 -8.89 -23.81
C GLN A 12 7.80 -7.36 -23.97
N ALA A 13 7.35 -6.84 -25.11
CA ALA A 13 7.29 -5.40 -25.35
C ALA A 13 6.33 -4.68 -24.37
N LEU A 14 5.18 -5.29 -24.07
CA LEU A 14 4.22 -4.75 -23.09
C LEU A 14 4.76 -4.78 -21.66
N ILE A 15 5.40 -5.89 -21.28
CA ILE A 15 6.06 -6.05 -19.98
C ILE A 15 7.16 -4.99 -19.83
N HIS A 16 8.02 -4.84 -20.84
CA HIS A 16 9.08 -3.84 -20.86
C HIS A 16 8.53 -2.42 -20.67
N ARG A 17 7.51 -2.05 -21.42
CA ARG A 17 6.88 -0.72 -21.32
C ARG A 17 6.30 -0.46 -19.92
N THR A 18 5.70 -1.48 -19.31
CA THR A 18 5.10 -1.36 -17.98
C THR A 18 6.16 -1.28 -16.89
N LEU A 19 7.20 -2.12 -16.96
CA LEU A 19 8.35 -2.04 -16.05
C LEU A 19 9.08 -0.71 -16.17
N LEU A 20 9.23 -0.17 -17.39
CA LEU A 20 9.86 1.13 -17.60
C LEU A 20 9.08 2.25 -16.90
N ARG A 21 7.75 2.26 -17.02
CA ARG A 21 6.88 3.20 -16.30
C ARG A 21 7.04 3.06 -14.79
N ILE A 22 7.04 1.84 -14.27
CA ILE A 22 7.26 1.58 -12.83
C ILE A 22 8.65 2.07 -12.39
N SER A 23 9.69 1.79 -13.17
CA SER A 23 11.06 2.22 -12.87
C SER A 23 11.17 3.74 -12.77
N GLN A 24 10.54 4.46 -13.71
CA GLN A 24 10.46 5.91 -13.72
C GLN A 24 9.68 6.45 -12.52
N GLU A 25 8.56 5.83 -12.15
CA GLU A 25 7.73 6.28 -11.02
C GLU A 25 8.39 6.07 -9.65
N PHE A 26 9.11 4.96 -9.48
CA PHE A 26 9.69 4.55 -8.19
C PHE A 26 11.19 4.81 -8.08
N ALA A 27 11.79 5.47 -9.07
CA ALA A 27 13.24 5.73 -9.15
C ALA A 27 14.06 4.45 -8.83
N ILE A 28 13.65 3.32 -9.40
CA ILE A 28 14.32 2.03 -9.19
C ILE A 28 15.72 2.12 -9.79
N SER A 29 16.71 1.56 -9.11
CA SER A 29 18.09 1.57 -9.62
C SER A 29 18.13 0.88 -10.99
N GLN A 30 18.93 1.43 -11.91
CA GLN A 30 19.05 0.88 -13.26
C GLN A 30 19.56 -0.57 -13.25
N HIS A 31 20.35 -0.94 -12.23
CA HIS A 31 20.82 -2.31 -12.03
C HIS A 31 19.68 -3.27 -11.70
N THR A 32 18.83 -2.95 -10.72
CA THR A 32 17.67 -3.79 -10.38
C THR A 32 16.67 -3.87 -11.53
N PHE A 33 16.47 -2.78 -12.26
CA PHE A 33 15.61 -2.79 -13.45
C PHE A 33 16.15 -3.75 -14.53
N ARG A 34 17.45 -3.68 -14.85
CA ARG A 34 18.09 -4.58 -15.83
C ARG A 34 18.01 -6.05 -15.38
N SER A 35 18.27 -6.33 -14.10
CA SER A 35 18.17 -7.68 -13.55
C SER A 35 16.74 -8.25 -13.67
N LEU A 36 15.72 -7.46 -13.34
CA LEU A 36 14.31 -7.86 -13.49
C LEU A 36 13.92 -8.10 -14.96
N MET A 37 14.42 -7.26 -15.87
CA MET A 37 14.20 -7.42 -17.31
C MET A 37 14.81 -8.71 -17.86
N ILE A 38 16.04 -9.03 -17.47
CA ILE A 38 16.73 -10.26 -17.87
C ILE A 38 15.99 -11.48 -17.32
N LEU A 39 15.63 -11.46 -16.03
CA LEU A 39 14.87 -12.56 -15.41
C LEU A 39 13.54 -12.80 -16.13
N ASN A 40 12.82 -11.73 -16.49
CA ASN A 40 11.56 -11.84 -17.21
C ASN A 40 11.76 -12.39 -18.63
N ALA A 41 12.77 -11.91 -19.35
CA ALA A 41 13.11 -12.43 -20.68
C ALA A 41 13.45 -13.93 -20.65
N VAL A 42 14.24 -14.37 -19.66
CA VAL A 42 14.57 -15.79 -19.46
C VAL A 42 13.30 -16.60 -19.15
N LEU A 43 12.45 -16.10 -18.26
CA LEU A 43 11.20 -16.78 -17.86
C LEU A 43 10.25 -16.94 -19.07
N VAL A 44 10.02 -15.88 -19.84
CA VAL A 44 9.15 -15.89 -21.02
C VAL A 44 9.72 -16.83 -22.09
N SER A 45 11.04 -16.82 -22.30
CA SER A 45 11.71 -17.70 -23.26
C SER A 45 11.61 -19.17 -22.84
N PHE A 46 11.85 -19.48 -21.56
CA PHE A 46 11.69 -20.83 -21.01
C PHE A 46 10.27 -21.36 -21.21
N LEU A 47 9.27 -20.54 -20.90
CA LEU A 47 7.87 -20.93 -21.03
C LEU A 47 7.43 -21.07 -22.49
N ALA A 48 7.94 -20.24 -23.40
CA ALA A 48 7.69 -20.38 -24.83
C ALA A 48 8.20 -21.72 -25.39
N ILE A 49 9.30 -22.25 -24.82
CA ILE A 49 9.84 -23.57 -25.14
C ILE A 49 9.01 -24.68 -24.49
N SER A 50 8.71 -24.57 -23.19
CA SER A 50 7.98 -25.61 -22.45
C SER A 50 6.51 -25.78 -22.88
N PHE A 51 5.84 -24.72 -23.30
CA PHE A 51 4.41 -24.72 -23.66
C PHE A 51 4.16 -24.67 -25.17
N HIS A 52 5.10 -25.19 -25.96
CA HIS A 52 5.03 -25.17 -27.42
C HIS A 52 3.72 -25.71 -28.00
N SER A 53 3.11 -26.69 -27.32
CA SER A 53 1.95 -27.44 -27.81
C SER A 53 0.61 -26.71 -27.66
N SER A 54 0.50 -25.64 -26.86
CA SER A 54 -0.78 -24.94 -26.67
C SER A 54 -0.64 -23.41 -26.61
N PRO A 55 -1.07 -22.66 -27.64
CA PRO A 55 -0.98 -21.19 -27.64
C PRO A 55 -1.85 -20.53 -26.56
N ILE A 56 -2.91 -21.21 -26.11
CA ILE A 56 -3.83 -20.73 -25.08
C ILE A 56 -3.13 -20.62 -23.72
N SER A 57 -2.27 -21.58 -23.37
CA SER A 57 -1.56 -21.58 -22.08
C SER A 57 -0.59 -20.40 -21.97
N LEU A 58 0.13 -20.08 -23.05
CA LEU A 58 1.00 -18.92 -23.14
C LEU A 58 0.23 -17.61 -23.02
N TRP A 59 -0.95 -17.52 -23.65
CA TRP A 59 -1.82 -16.35 -23.52
C TRP A 59 -2.33 -16.15 -22.09
N LEU A 60 -2.77 -17.21 -21.42
CA LEU A 60 -3.19 -17.16 -20.02
C LEU A 60 -2.03 -16.71 -19.12
N PHE A 61 -0.83 -17.24 -19.35
CA PHE A 61 0.34 -16.88 -18.57
C PHE A 61 0.75 -15.41 -18.75
N ILE A 62 0.84 -14.94 -20.01
CA ILE A 62 1.12 -13.53 -20.31
C ILE A 62 0.02 -12.64 -19.70
N GLY A 63 -1.24 -13.07 -19.78
CA GLY A 63 -2.37 -12.40 -19.14
C GLY A 63 -2.20 -12.27 -17.62
N ILE A 64 -1.84 -13.36 -16.93
CA ILE A 64 -1.58 -13.36 -15.48
C ILE A 64 -0.42 -12.42 -15.13
N ILE A 65 0.68 -12.45 -15.90
CA ILE A 65 1.80 -11.52 -15.69
C ILE A 65 1.31 -10.08 -15.85
N LEU A 66 0.63 -9.74 -16.94
CA LEU A 66 0.17 -8.37 -17.19
C LEU A 66 -0.80 -7.89 -16.12
N ILE A 67 -1.73 -8.74 -15.68
CA ILE A 67 -2.63 -8.44 -14.56
C ILE A 67 -1.82 -8.15 -13.30
N THR A 68 -0.87 -9.03 -12.94
CA THR A 68 -0.01 -8.85 -11.77
C THR A 68 0.79 -7.55 -11.87
N LEU A 69 1.38 -7.27 -13.04
CA LEU A 69 2.17 -6.08 -13.32
C LEU A 69 1.34 -4.80 -13.29
N LYS A 70 0.05 -4.87 -13.64
CA LYS A 70 -0.90 -3.74 -13.56
C LYS A 70 -1.25 -3.40 -12.10
N PHE A 71 -1.39 -4.40 -11.24
CA PHE A 71 -1.69 -4.20 -9.81
C PHE A 71 -0.45 -3.88 -8.96
N PHE A 72 0.72 -4.34 -9.39
CA PHE A 72 1.99 -4.17 -8.68
C PHE A 72 2.32 -2.70 -8.32
N PRO A 73 2.22 -1.70 -9.22
CA PRO A 73 2.46 -0.30 -8.87
C PRO A 73 1.55 0.20 -7.75
N GLY A 74 0.28 -0.22 -7.75
CA GLY A 74 -0.69 0.16 -6.70
C GLY A 74 -0.29 -0.39 -5.34
N ILE A 75 0.09 -1.66 -5.29
CA ILE A 75 0.57 -2.32 -4.06
C ILE A 75 1.88 -1.68 -3.59
N LEU A 76 2.84 -1.49 -4.50
CA LEU A 76 4.13 -0.89 -4.18
C LEU A 76 3.97 0.54 -3.65
N ARG A 77 3.12 1.36 -4.27
CA ARG A 77 2.78 2.70 -3.80
C ARG A 77 2.19 2.68 -2.40
N PHE A 78 1.29 1.75 -2.12
CA PHE A 78 0.71 1.59 -0.80
C PHE A 78 1.77 1.27 0.26
N PHE A 79 2.66 0.31 -0.01
CA PHE A 79 3.76 -0.04 0.89
C PHE A 79 4.74 1.13 1.07
N MET A 80 5.15 1.78 -0.01
CA MET A 80 6.09 2.90 0.02
C MET A 80 5.52 4.09 0.81
N MET A 81 4.24 4.41 0.63
CA MET A 81 3.57 5.46 1.41
C MET A 81 3.49 5.13 2.90
N ARG A 82 3.27 3.85 3.25
CA ARG A 82 3.27 3.41 4.65
C ARG A 82 4.65 3.56 5.26
N THR A 83 5.69 3.13 4.56
CA THR A 83 7.10 3.25 4.99
C THR A 83 7.53 4.71 5.12
N LEU A 84 7.11 5.56 4.18
CA LEU A 84 7.37 7.01 4.23
C LEU A 84 6.70 7.63 5.46
N SER A 85 5.42 7.33 5.69
CA SER A 85 4.67 7.82 6.86
C SER A 85 5.35 7.46 8.18
N SER A 86 5.89 6.25 8.34
CA SER A 86 6.63 5.87 9.54
C SER A 86 7.99 6.57 9.66
N ALA A 87 8.60 6.97 8.54
CA ALA A 87 9.88 7.67 8.52
C ALA A 87 9.76 9.17 8.83
N LEU A 88 8.57 9.76 8.71
CA LEU A 88 8.34 11.18 8.99
C LEU A 88 8.55 11.53 10.46
N ILE A 89 8.15 10.68 11.40
CA ILE A 89 8.30 10.96 12.83
C ILE A 89 9.79 11.06 13.23
N PRO A 90 10.66 10.08 12.92
CA PRO A 90 12.09 10.19 13.16
C PRO A 90 12.76 11.37 12.44
N LEU A 91 12.27 11.70 11.23
CA LEU A 91 12.75 12.87 10.50
C LEU A 91 12.45 14.15 11.27
N LEU A 92 11.21 14.35 11.72
CA LEU A 92 10.83 15.53 12.51
C LEU A 92 11.57 15.57 13.86
N ASP A 93 11.83 14.42 14.48
CA ASP A 93 12.67 14.36 15.68
C ASP A 93 14.09 14.88 15.41
N SER A 94 14.68 14.52 14.27
CA SER A 94 16.00 15.04 13.84
C SER A 94 15.95 16.54 13.56
N VAL A 95 14.86 17.05 12.97
CA VAL A 95 14.66 18.49 12.75
C VAL A 95 14.54 19.25 14.05
N ILE A 96 13.77 18.73 15.02
CA ILE A 96 13.62 19.34 16.35
C ILE A 96 14.97 19.43 17.05
N LEU A 97 15.76 18.34 17.02
CA LEU A 97 17.12 18.35 17.58
C LEU A 97 18.02 19.37 16.87
N GLY A 98 17.92 19.47 15.56
CA GLY A 98 18.62 20.49 14.78
C GLY A 98 18.28 21.91 15.23
N LEU A 99 16.98 22.22 15.35
CA LEU A 99 16.50 23.52 15.81
C LEU A 99 16.92 23.81 17.27
N GLN A 100 16.89 22.82 18.16
CA GLN A 100 17.35 22.96 19.55
C GLN A 100 18.84 23.24 19.65
N SER A 101 19.64 22.78 18.68
CA SER A 101 21.07 23.12 18.55
C SER A 101 21.33 24.48 17.90
N GLY A 102 20.30 25.31 17.68
CA GLY A 102 20.43 26.66 17.11
C GLY A 102 20.53 26.71 15.58
N LYS A 103 20.33 25.58 14.88
CA LYS A 103 20.34 25.56 13.41
C LYS A 103 19.05 26.15 12.85
N SER A 104 19.13 26.77 11.67
CA SER A 104 17.93 27.22 10.95
C SER A 104 17.06 26.03 10.54
N PHE A 105 15.75 26.27 10.40
CA PHE A 105 14.78 25.23 9.99
C PHE A 105 15.19 24.53 8.69
N ARG A 106 15.56 25.30 7.67
CA ARG A 106 15.98 24.78 6.37
C ARG A 106 17.21 23.88 6.48
N PHE A 107 18.22 24.30 7.25
CA PHE A 107 19.43 23.49 7.45
C PHE A 107 19.13 22.22 8.24
N ALA A 108 18.34 22.31 9.33
CA ALA A 108 17.93 21.16 10.12
C ALA A 108 17.10 20.15 9.30
N LEU A 109 16.17 20.64 8.47
CA LEU A 109 15.38 19.84 7.55
C LEU A 109 16.24 19.15 6.50
N HIS A 110 17.14 19.90 5.85
CA HIS A 110 18.06 19.34 4.86
C HIS A 110 18.94 18.24 5.47
N ALA A 111 19.55 18.50 6.62
CA ALA A 111 20.38 17.50 7.32
C ALA A 111 19.58 16.24 7.71
N ALA A 112 18.32 16.40 8.17
CA ALA A 112 17.44 15.29 8.48
C ALA A 112 17.05 14.45 7.25
N ILE A 113 16.91 15.09 6.08
CA ILE A 113 16.63 14.44 4.79
C ILE A 113 17.86 13.68 4.28
N GLU A 114 19.05 14.26 4.40
CA GLU A 114 20.30 13.64 3.98
C GLU A 114 20.63 12.36 4.75
N ASN A 115 20.18 12.28 6.01
CA ASN A 115 20.26 11.06 6.83
C ASN A 115 19.30 9.93 6.40
N GLN A 116 18.40 10.18 5.44
CA GLN A 116 17.50 9.15 4.91
C GLN A 116 18.15 8.40 3.74
N ASN A 117 17.73 7.14 3.54
CA ASN A 117 18.29 6.28 2.49
C ASN A 117 17.31 6.06 1.32
N GLY A 118 17.89 6.04 0.12
CA GLY A 118 17.24 5.61 -1.12
C GLY A 118 16.06 6.47 -1.56
N TRP A 119 14.96 5.82 -1.96
CA TRP A 119 13.75 6.46 -2.49
C TRP A 119 13.14 7.51 -1.54
N ARG A 120 13.18 7.27 -0.23
CA ARG A 120 12.64 8.21 0.78
C ARG A 120 13.34 9.57 0.73
N ARG A 121 14.67 9.56 0.63
CA ARG A 121 15.48 10.79 0.53
C ARG A 121 15.11 11.58 -0.71
N ASN A 122 14.94 10.92 -1.85
CA ASN A 122 14.54 11.57 -3.09
C ASN A 122 13.17 12.25 -2.96
N GLN A 123 12.18 11.55 -2.42
CA GLN A 123 10.83 12.12 -2.22
C GLN A 123 10.83 13.29 -1.23
N LEU A 124 11.59 13.21 -0.15
CA LEU A 124 11.69 14.29 0.81
C LEU A 124 12.49 15.48 0.26
N ARG A 125 13.49 15.23 -0.60
CA ARG A 125 14.25 16.26 -1.30
C ARG A 125 13.37 17.03 -2.29
N GLU A 126 12.45 16.36 -2.97
CA GLU A 126 11.44 17.04 -3.80
C GLU A 126 10.62 18.05 -2.98
N ILE A 127 10.21 17.67 -1.76
CA ILE A 127 9.48 18.55 -0.83
C ILE A 127 10.36 19.72 -0.37
N TYR A 128 11.62 19.44 -0.02
CA TYR A 128 12.58 20.47 0.40
C TYR A 128 12.84 21.49 -0.72
N ASN A 129 13.07 21.02 -1.94
CA ASN A 129 13.27 21.87 -3.10
C ASN A 129 12.05 22.74 -3.37
N PHE A 130 10.84 22.19 -3.20
CA PHE A 130 9.62 22.98 -3.31
C PHE A 130 9.55 24.12 -2.28
N ILE A 131 9.91 23.84 -1.01
CA ILE A 131 9.91 24.86 0.06
C ILE A 131 10.88 26.00 -0.28
N ILE A 132 12.05 25.68 -0.85
CA ILE A 132 13.03 26.70 -1.23
C ILE A 132 12.59 27.50 -2.45
N THR A 133 12.24 26.82 -3.54
CA THR A 133 12.05 27.46 -4.85
C THR A 133 10.71 28.16 -4.94
N SER A 134 9.74 27.87 -4.05
CA SER A 134 8.37 28.42 -4.08
C SER A 134 7.61 28.17 -5.40
N ASP A 135 8.17 27.36 -6.31
CA ASP A 135 7.58 27.08 -7.60
C ASP A 135 6.48 26.02 -7.47
N ALA A 136 5.25 26.43 -7.74
CA ALA A 136 4.02 25.66 -7.59
C ALA A 136 3.88 24.45 -8.54
N VAL A 137 4.86 24.19 -9.41
CA VAL A 137 4.67 23.37 -10.61
C VAL A 137 4.69 21.86 -10.34
N HIS A 138 5.26 21.41 -9.21
CA HIS A 138 5.34 19.98 -8.89
C HIS A 138 4.29 19.58 -7.85
N SER A 139 3.10 19.19 -8.33
CA SER A 139 2.04 18.69 -7.44
C SER A 139 2.52 17.40 -6.75
N ALA A 140 2.59 17.40 -5.42
CA ALA A 140 2.87 16.19 -4.66
C ALA A 140 1.88 15.08 -5.07
N LYS A 141 2.42 13.93 -5.50
CA LYS A 141 1.62 12.83 -6.06
C LYS A 141 0.66 12.21 -5.06
N SER A 142 0.85 12.40 -3.75
CA SER A 142 0.00 11.84 -2.71
C SER A 142 -0.56 12.92 -1.78
N ALA A 143 -1.79 12.72 -1.30
CA ALA A 143 -2.44 13.64 -0.35
C ALA A 143 -1.58 13.86 0.91
N LEU A 144 -0.99 12.78 1.46
CA LEU A 144 -0.12 12.88 2.64
C LEU A 144 1.10 13.77 2.39
N LEU A 145 1.75 13.65 1.23
CA LEU A 145 2.90 14.50 0.91
C LEU A 145 2.48 15.94 0.65
N LYS A 146 1.31 16.16 0.07
CA LYS A 146 0.75 17.50 -0.14
C LYS A 146 0.44 18.20 1.18
N ASP A 147 -0.18 17.47 2.12
CA ASP A 147 -0.46 17.98 3.48
C ASP A 147 0.86 18.31 4.20
N LEU A 148 1.84 17.41 4.15
CA LEU A 148 3.16 17.63 4.76
C LEU A 148 3.87 18.84 4.14
N GLN A 149 3.85 18.94 2.81
CA GLN A 149 4.45 20.05 2.06
C GLN A 149 3.81 21.40 2.47
N ALA A 150 2.49 21.44 2.58
CA ALA A 150 1.76 22.64 3.02
C ALA A 150 2.15 23.03 4.45
N GLU A 151 2.12 22.08 5.40
CA GLU A 151 2.49 22.36 6.79
C GLU A 151 3.96 22.79 6.94
N LEU A 152 4.90 22.15 6.23
CA LEU A 152 6.31 22.55 6.29
C LEU A 152 6.56 23.93 5.66
N ALA A 153 5.84 24.27 4.58
CA ALA A 153 5.91 25.59 3.98
C ALA A 153 5.32 26.69 4.89
N GLU A 154 4.26 26.39 5.62
CA GLU A 154 3.68 27.29 6.62
C GLU A 154 4.67 27.53 7.78
N ILE A 155 5.32 26.47 8.25
CA ILE A 155 6.36 26.54 9.29
C ILE A 155 7.52 27.45 8.84
N ASP A 156 8.03 27.27 7.62
CA ASP A 156 9.12 28.09 7.07
C ASP A 156 8.74 29.57 6.95
N ARG A 157 7.49 29.88 6.56
CA ARG A 157 7.00 31.26 6.41
C ARG A 157 6.78 31.98 7.73
N SER A 158 6.37 31.26 8.78
CA SER A 158 5.91 31.88 10.02
C SER A 158 7.05 32.53 10.84
N ASN A 159 8.31 32.10 10.66
CA ASN A 159 9.53 32.58 11.33
C ASN A 159 9.53 32.65 12.88
N ALA A 160 8.40 32.44 13.54
CA ALA A 160 8.21 32.49 14.98
C ALA A 160 7.73 31.14 15.51
N ARG A 161 8.27 30.71 16.66
CA ARG A 161 7.89 29.45 17.34
C ARG A 161 7.98 28.21 16.43
N THR A 162 8.93 28.18 15.50
CA THR A 162 9.16 27.06 14.57
C THR A 162 9.27 25.72 15.30
N ILE A 163 9.97 25.68 16.44
CA ILE A 163 10.11 24.45 17.25
C ILE A 163 8.75 23.93 17.71
N ASP A 164 7.86 24.81 18.19
CA ASP A 164 6.55 24.40 18.71
C ASP A 164 5.63 23.92 17.58
N GLN A 165 5.70 24.56 16.41
CA GLN A 165 4.95 24.13 15.24
C GLN A 165 5.43 22.76 14.73
N VAL A 166 6.74 22.53 14.65
CA VAL A 166 7.29 21.22 14.27
C VAL A 166 6.90 20.14 15.28
N LYS A 167 6.89 20.46 16.58
CA LYS A 167 6.39 19.56 17.64
C LYS A 167 4.89 19.28 17.48
N ALA A 168 4.09 20.27 17.13
CA ALA A 168 2.66 20.12 16.88
C ALA A 168 2.40 19.21 15.67
N LEU A 169 3.08 19.44 14.54
CA LEU A 169 3.04 18.58 13.36
C LEU A 169 3.42 17.13 13.72
N ARG A 170 4.51 16.94 14.47
CA ARG A 170 4.92 15.62 14.95
C ARG A 170 3.84 14.94 15.79
N ARG A 171 3.24 15.67 16.74
CA ARG A 171 2.17 15.14 17.60
C ARG A 171 0.95 14.74 16.77
N ASN A 172 0.57 15.55 15.78
CA ASN A 172 -0.53 15.26 14.86
C ASN A 172 -0.26 13.99 14.04
N LEU A 173 0.94 13.83 13.47
CA LEU A 173 1.31 12.61 12.75
C LEU A 173 1.29 11.38 13.65
N LYS A 174 1.83 11.48 14.87
CA LYS A 174 1.82 10.38 15.85
C LYS A 174 0.41 10.01 16.30
N LEU A 175 -0.48 11.00 16.47
CA LEU A 175 -1.89 10.77 16.80
C LEU A 175 -2.59 10.02 15.66
N ARG A 176 -2.42 10.49 14.41
CA ARG A 176 -2.97 9.82 13.21
C ARG A 176 -2.48 8.38 13.08
N GLU A 177 -1.20 8.13 13.33
CA GLU A 177 -0.64 6.78 13.28
C GLU A 177 -1.20 5.87 14.39
N ASN A 178 -1.24 6.35 15.63
CA ASN A 178 -1.81 5.61 16.76
C ASN A 178 -3.28 5.28 16.53
N PHE A 179 -4.03 6.23 15.99
CA PHE A 179 -5.42 6.06 15.64
C PHE A 179 -5.61 4.99 14.57
N ARG A 180 -4.84 5.04 13.48
CA ARG A 180 -4.83 4.00 12.43
C ARG A 180 -4.48 2.61 12.98
N ARG A 181 -3.53 2.54 13.92
CA ARG A 181 -3.15 1.27 14.56
C ARG A 181 -4.29 0.72 15.41
N ARG A 182 -4.88 1.54 16.27
CA ARG A 182 -5.99 1.13 17.15
C ARG A 182 -7.24 0.74 16.35
N SER A 183 -7.64 1.54 15.36
CA SER A 183 -8.79 1.20 14.50
C SER A 183 -8.53 -0.07 13.69
N GLY A 184 -7.31 -0.27 13.20
CA GLY A 184 -6.89 -1.51 12.55
C GLY A 184 -6.99 -2.73 13.48
N GLN A 185 -6.53 -2.61 14.72
CA GLN A 185 -6.63 -3.67 15.73
C GLN A 185 -8.09 -4.03 16.03
N VAL A 186 -8.96 -3.05 16.26
CA VAL A 186 -10.39 -3.32 16.53
C VAL A 186 -11.05 -3.98 15.31
N THR A 187 -10.74 -3.51 14.10
CA THR A 187 -11.26 -4.13 12.87
C THR A 187 -10.79 -5.58 12.72
N GLN A 188 -9.53 -5.87 13.06
CA GLN A 188 -8.99 -7.23 13.05
C GLN A 188 -9.65 -8.11 14.13
N GLN A 189 -9.91 -7.57 15.32
CA GLN A 189 -10.63 -8.29 16.37
C GLN A 189 -12.05 -8.65 15.94
N ILE A 190 -12.79 -7.72 15.34
CA ILE A 190 -14.14 -7.99 14.79
C ILE A 190 -14.09 -9.11 13.74
N LYS A 191 -13.10 -9.08 12.84
CA LYS A 191 -12.91 -10.14 11.84
C LYS A 191 -12.60 -11.49 12.48
N MET A 192 -11.73 -11.51 13.49
CA MET A 192 -11.38 -12.73 14.21
C MET A 192 -12.60 -13.31 14.94
N GLN A 193 -13.40 -12.47 15.60
CA GLN A 193 -14.65 -12.89 16.22
C GLN A 193 -15.63 -13.46 15.20
N ALA A 194 -15.79 -12.82 14.04
CA ALA A 194 -16.65 -13.35 12.98
C ALA A 194 -16.18 -14.75 12.50
N ILE A 195 -14.87 -14.97 12.37
CA ILE A 195 -14.29 -16.28 12.02
C ILE A 195 -14.62 -17.32 13.10
N ILE A 196 -14.41 -17.00 14.39
CA ILE A 196 -14.69 -17.90 15.50
C ILE A 196 -16.18 -18.29 15.54
N VAL A 197 -17.07 -17.31 15.42
CA VAL A 197 -18.52 -17.54 15.41
C VAL A 197 -18.92 -18.39 14.20
N THR A 198 -18.30 -18.18 13.03
CA THR A 198 -18.53 -19.00 11.84
C THR A 198 -18.08 -20.45 12.03
N ALA A 199 -16.93 -20.67 12.65
CA ALA A 199 -16.43 -22.01 12.95
C ALA A 199 -17.35 -22.74 13.95
N LEU A 200 -17.77 -22.06 15.02
CA LEU A 200 -18.71 -22.60 16.01
C LEU A 200 -20.07 -22.95 15.37
N PHE A 201 -20.63 -22.06 14.56
CA PHE A 201 -21.87 -22.32 13.84
C PHE A 201 -21.74 -23.52 12.91
N SER A 202 -20.64 -23.63 12.17
CA SER A 202 -20.39 -24.76 11.25
C SER A 202 -20.29 -26.09 11.98
N ALA A 203 -19.65 -26.11 13.16
CA ALA A 203 -19.55 -27.31 14.00
C ALA A 203 -20.91 -27.73 14.55
N LEU A 204 -21.70 -26.78 15.08
CA LEU A 204 -23.06 -27.02 15.56
C LEU A 204 -23.99 -27.51 14.44
N LEU A 205 -23.90 -26.89 13.26
CA LEU A 205 -24.68 -27.29 12.09
C LEU A 205 -24.37 -28.73 11.68
N SER A 206 -23.08 -29.08 11.62
CA SER A 206 -22.63 -30.44 11.32
C SER A 206 -23.17 -31.45 12.34
N PHE A 207 -23.06 -31.14 13.64
CA PHE A 207 -23.60 -31.98 14.71
C PHE A 207 -25.11 -32.21 14.57
N VAL A 208 -25.89 -31.15 14.30
CA VAL A 208 -27.35 -31.26 14.13
C VAL A 208 -27.71 -32.12 12.91
N ILE A 209 -26.98 -31.96 11.80
CA ILE A 209 -27.20 -32.75 10.58
C ILE A 209 -26.93 -34.24 10.83
N VAL A 210 -25.85 -34.57 11.54
CA VAL A 210 -25.46 -35.96 11.84
C VAL A 210 -26.43 -36.60 12.83
N GLN A 211 -26.81 -35.88 13.90
CA GLN A 211 -27.59 -36.46 14.99
C GLN A 211 -29.09 -36.54 14.70
N PHE A 212 -29.66 -35.52 14.07
CA PHE A 212 -31.11 -35.40 13.89
C PHE A 212 -31.57 -35.60 12.43
N GLY A 213 -30.62 -35.71 11.49
CA GLY A 213 -30.91 -35.89 10.07
C GLY A 213 -31.41 -34.62 9.39
N PHE A 214 -30.87 -34.33 8.20
CA PHE A 214 -31.18 -33.11 7.46
C PHE A 214 -32.66 -32.99 7.04
N PHE A 215 -33.28 -34.10 6.61
CA PHE A 215 -34.62 -34.07 6.03
C PHE A 215 -35.71 -33.79 7.06
N GLN A 216 -35.55 -34.27 8.29
CA GLN A 216 -36.54 -34.10 9.36
C GLN A 216 -36.61 -32.65 9.85
N HIS A 217 -35.47 -31.93 9.82
CA HIS A 217 -35.35 -30.58 10.38
C HIS A 217 -34.94 -29.50 9.35
N ARG A 218 -35.24 -29.73 8.07
CA ARG A 218 -34.85 -28.83 6.96
C ARG A 218 -35.20 -27.36 7.19
N PHE A 219 -36.38 -27.08 7.76
CA PHE A 219 -36.86 -25.71 7.98
C PHE A 219 -36.02 -24.99 9.06
N LEU A 220 -35.72 -25.67 10.16
CA LEU A 220 -34.92 -25.13 11.26
C LEU A 220 -33.47 -24.88 10.83
N ILE A 221 -32.88 -25.82 10.09
CA ILE A 221 -31.53 -25.71 9.53
C ILE A 221 -31.44 -24.55 8.54
N LEU A 222 -32.41 -24.40 7.62
CA LEU A 222 -32.43 -23.30 6.66
C LEU A 222 -32.67 -21.95 7.34
N ALA A 223 -33.61 -21.87 8.29
CA ALA A 223 -33.91 -20.63 9.01
C ALA A 223 -32.69 -20.15 9.82
N SER A 224 -32.03 -21.05 10.56
CA SER A 224 -30.81 -20.74 11.31
C SER A 224 -29.66 -20.30 10.41
N PHE A 225 -29.45 -20.98 9.27
CA PHE A 225 -28.45 -20.57 8.29
C PHE A 225 -28.74 -19.18 7.71
N PHE A 226 -30.00 -18.88 7.38
CA PHE A 226 -30.38 -17.58 6.85
C PHE A 226 -30.17 -16.45 7.87
N ILE A 227 -30.59 -16.66 9.12
CA ILE A 227 -30.35 -15.73 10.23
C ILE A 227 -28.84 -15.50 10.43
N PHE A 228 -28.03 -16.57 10.37
CA PHE A 228 -26.59 -16.48 10.47
C PHE A 228 -25.97 -15.64 9.34
N MET A 229 -26.40 -15.85 8.10
CA MET A 229 -25.95 -15.07 6.94
C MET A 229 -26.34 -13.59 7.05
N ILE A 230 -27.54 -13.28 7.54
CA ILE A 230 -27.95 -11.90 7.84
C ILE A 230 -27.03 -11.28 8.91
N GLY A 231 -26.73 -12.03 9.97
CA GLY A 231 -25.83 -11.59 11.04
C GLY A 231 -24.42 -11.28 10.52
N LEU A 232 -23.83 -12.18 9.73
CA LEU A 232 -22.54 -11.95 9.08
C LEU A 232 -22.57 -10.72 8.16
N PHE A 233 -23.60 -10.61 7.32
CA PHE A 233 -23.75 -9.47 6.42
C PHE A 233 -23.82 -8.16 7.21
N TRP A 234 -24.56 -8.13 8.32
CA TRP A 234 -24.66 -6.98 9.21
C TRP A 234 -23.30 -6.61 9.80
N ILE A 235 -22.56 -7.57 10.35
CA ILE A 235 -21.21 -7.36 10.92
C ILE A 235 -20.28 -6.75 9.87
N PHE A 236 -20.27 -7.27 8.65
CA PHE A 236 -19.41 -6.75 7.59
C PHE A 236 -19.86 -5.37 7.08
N ASN A 237 -21.17 -5.13 6.97
CA ASN A 237 -21.69 -3.84 6.50
C ASN A 237 -21.48 -2.72 7.52
N VAL A 238 -21.74 -3.00 8.80
CA VAL A 238 -21.44 -2.07 9.91
C VAL A 238 -19.94 -1.85 10.05
N GLY A 239 -19.14 -2.93 9.99
CA GLY A 239 -17.68 -2.85 10.04
C GLY A 239 -17.08 -1.98 8.94
N ARG A 240 -17.65 -2.02 7.72
CA ARG A 240 -17.23 -1.15 6.60
C ARG A 240 -17.64 0.31 6.78
N LYS A 241 -18.79 0.57 7.39
CA LYS A 241 -19.34 1.93 7.58
C LYS A 241 -18.85 2.62 8.86
N MET A 242 -18.05 1.94 9.68
CA MET A 242 -17.55 2.49 10.93
C MET A 242 -16.58 3.65 10.66
N LYS A 243 -17.11 4.88 10.70
CA LYS A 243 -16.33 6.12 10.63
C LYS A 243 -15.69 6.35 12.00
N TRP A 244 -14.42 6.02 12.09
CA TRP A 244 -13.63 6.32 13.28
C TRP A 244 -13.48 7.85 13.37
N LYS A 245 -14.04 8.47 14.41
CA LYS A 245 -13.80 9.90 14.72
C LYS A 245 -12.48 10.04 15.46
N VAL A 246 -11.62 10.93 14.96
CA VAL A 246 -10.33 11.33 15.57
C VAL A 246 -10.61 12.38 16.65
#